data_AF-A0A2V7G642-F1
#
_entry.id   AF-A0A2V7G642-F1
#
_cell.length_a   1.000
_cell.length_b   1.000
_cell.length_c   1.000
_cell.angle_alpha   90.00
_cell.angle_beta   90.00
_cell.angle_gamma   90.00
#
_symmetry.space_group_name_H-M   'P 1'
#
loop_
_entity.id
_entity.type
_entity.pdbx_description
1 polymer ?
#
loop_
_entity_poly.entity_id
_entity_poly.type
_entity_poly.pdbx_seq_one_letter_code
_entity_poly.pdbx_strand_id
1 'polypeptide(L)' 'MRMETKRLNWAAKEQRVWTDEPVTIWRAGVVVRGQGFESRVKEEATRIKGRVRATITGGHVALAGKTP' A
#
# COMPACT_ATOMS: atom_id res chain seq x y z
N MET A 1 -9.22 1.86 5.84
CA MET A 1 -7.93 1.20 5.50
C MET A 1 -7.03 1.31 6.71
N ARG A 2 -6.29 0.26 7.07
CA ARG A 2 -5.28 0.28 8.14
C ARG A 2 -3.91 -0.07 7.55
N MET A 3 -2.86 0.57 8.02
CA MET A 3 -1.47 0.24 7.69
C MET A 3 -0.65 0.18 8.97
N GLU A 4 0.22 -0.82 9.08
CA GLU A 4 1.20 -0.94 10.15
C GLU A 4 2.62 -0.96 9.58
N THR A 5 3.52 -0.28 10.28
CA THR A 5 4.95 -0.25 10.02
C THR A 5 5.68 0.22 11.27
N LYS A 6 7.00 -0.02 11.35
CA LYS A 6 7.82 0.42 12.49
C LYS A 6 8.06 1.92 12.52
N ARG A 7 8.21 2.53 11.34
CA ARG A 7 8.51 3.95 11.16
C ARG A 7 7.76 4.46 9.95
N LEU A 8 7.20 5.66 10.07
CA LEU A 8 6.55 6.35 8.97
C LEU A 8 7.13 7.76 8.85
N ASN A 9 7.58 8.11 7.65
CA ASN A 9 8.03 9.47 7.35
C ASN A 9 6.89 10.24 6.70
N TRP A 10 6.75 11.51 7.07
CA TRP A 10 5.72 12.41 6.55
C TRP A 10 6.34 13.75 6.18
N ALA A 11 6.01 14.22 4.98
CA ALA A 11 6.32 15.57 4.54
C ALA A 11 5.03 16.28 4.11
N ALA A 12 4.56 17.20 4.96
CA ALA A 12 3.29 17.91 4.78
C ALA A 12 3.28 18.77 3.50
N LYS A 13 4.39 19.47 3.21
CA LYS A 13 4.52 20.35 2.05
C LYS A 13 4.42 19.59 0.72
N GLU A 14 5.07 18.43 0.65
CA GLU A 14 5.00 17.55 -0.52
C GLU A 14 3.76 16.64 -0.55
N GLN A 15 2.97 16.63 0.54
CA GLN A 15 1.86 15.70 0.75
C GLN A 15 2.27 14.25 0.49
N ARG A 16 3.43 13.88 1.06
CA ARG A 16 4.09 12.60 0.83
C ARG A 16 4.22 11.82 2.14
N VAL A 17 3.80 10.56 2.11
CA VAL A 17 4.01 9.56 3.15
C VAL A 17 4.92 8.48 2.60
N TRP A 18 5.99 8.09 3.31
CA TRP A 18 6.80 6.95 2.87
C TRP A 18 7.48 6.21 4.02
N THR A 19 7.86 4.97 3.75
CA THR A 19 8.74 4.15 4.58
C THR A 19 9.46 3.11 3.74
N ASP A 20 10.67 2.75 4.14
CA ASP A 20 11.43 1.62 3.58
C ASP A 20 11.44 0.42 4.55
N GLU A 21 10.71 0.54 5.66
CA GLU A 21 10.43 -0.56 6.59
C GLU A 21 9.30 -1.45 6.07
N PRO A 22 9.26 -2.72 6.49
CA PRO A 22 8.16 -3.61 6.16
C PRO A 22 6.79 -2.99 6.52
N VAL A 23 5.82 -3.21 5.64
CA VAL A 23 4.44 -2.73 5.81
C VAL A 23 3.46 -3.90 5.74
N THR A 24 2.42 -3.83 6.56
CA THR A 24 1.21 -4.62 6.37
C THR A 24 0.02 -3.69 6.21
N ILE A 25 -0.79 -3.92 5.19
CA ILE A 25 -1.95 -3.10 4.84
C ILE A 25 -3.20 -3.99 4.85
N TRP A 26 -4.25 -3.52 5.50
CA TRP A 26 -5.56 -4.17 5.53
C TRP A 26 -6.62 -3.28 4.90
N ARG A 27 -7.33 -3.82 3.89
CA ARG A 27 -8.45 -3.15 3.22
C ARG A 27 -9.45 -4.18 2.69
N ALA A 28 -10.71 -4.09 3.12
CA ALA A 28 -11.84 -4.82 2.54
C ALA A 28 -11.55 -6.31 2.25
N GLY A 29 -11.12 -7.08 3.25
CA GLY A 29 -10.81 -8.51 3.08
C GLY A 29 -9.49 -8.80 2.34
N VAL A 30 -8.67 -7.78 2.06
CA VAL A 30 -7.33 -7.95 1.50
C VAL A 30 -6.29 -7.56 2.55
N VAL A 31 -5.31 -8.44 2.74
CA VAL A 31 -4.09 -8.19 3.52
C VAL A 31 -2.90 -8.17 2.57
N VAL A 32 -2.20 -7.04 2.49
CA VAL A 32 -1.01 -6.87 1.65
C VAL A 32 0.21 -6.69 2.55
N ARG A 33 1.26 -7.46 2.28
CA ARG A 33 2.58 -7.34 2.92
C ARG A 33 3.62 -6.93 1.90
N GLY A 34 4.47 -5.96 2.24
CA GLY A 34 5.54 -5.46 1.38
C GLY A 34 6.73 -4.94 2.19
N GLN A 35 7.84 -4.62 1.51
CA GLN A 35 9.07 -4.15 2.15
C GLN A 35 9.14 -2.62 2.31
N GLY A 36 8.31 -1.87 1.60
CA GLY A 36 8.25 -0.42 1.76
C GLY A 36 6.95 0.14 1.17
N PHE A 37 6.71 1.41 1.43
CA PHE A 37 5.48 2.09 1.04
C PHE A 37 5.78 3.54 0.67
N GLU A 38 5.08 4.04 -0.34
CA GLU A 38 5.02 5.46 -0.66
C GLU A 38 3.62 5.83 -1.13
N SER A 39 3.09 6.92 -0.60
CA SER A 39 1.86 7.54 -1.10
C SER A 39 2.10 9.03 -1.32
N ARG A 40 1.65 9.51 -2.47
CA ARG A 40 1.66 10.93 -2.83
C ARG A 40 0.23 11.35 -3.07
N VAL A 41 -0.32 12.14 -2.15
CA VAL A 41 -1.76 12.45 -2.13
C VAL A 41 -2.20 13.15 -3.41
N LYS A 42 -1.40 14.10 -3.91
CA LYS A 42 -1.69 14.84 -5.16
C LYS A 42 -1.73 13.95 -6.40
N GLU A 43 -0.98 12.85 -6.40
CA GLU A 43 -0.90 11.93 -7.53
C GLU A 43 -1.98 10.84 -7.45
N GLU A 44 -2.75 10.79 -6.35
CA GLU A 44 -3.67 9.69 -6.00
C GLU A 44 -3.02 8.31 -6.12
N ALA A 45 -1.69 8.27 -6.02
CA ALA A 45 -0.88 7.11 -6.30
C ALA A 45 -0.29 6.55 -5.01
N THR A 46 -0.45 5.23 -4.83
CA THR A 46 0.17 4.47 -3.74
C THR A 46 1.00 3.35 -4.32
N ARG A 47 2.25 3.25 -3.85
CA ARG A 47 3.25 2.27 -4.30
C ARG A 47 3.70 1.45 -3.11
N ILE A 48 3.76 0.14 -3.28
CA ILE A 48 4.36 -0.79 -2.34
C ILE A 48 5.67 -1.28 -2.97
N LYS A 49 6.77 -1.13 -2.24
CA LYS A 49 8.12 -1.43 -2.73
C LYS A 49 8.52 -2.87 -2.39
N GLY A 50 9.36 -3.44 -3.25
CA GLY A 50 9.95 -4.76 -3.06
C GLY A 50 8.95 -5.91 -3.30
N ARG A 51 9.24 -7.07 -2.70
CA ARG A 51 8.38 -8.26 -2.84
C ARG A 51 7.04 -8.00 -2.15
N VAL A 52 5.96 -8.18 -2.91
CA VAL A 52 4.59 -8.03 -2.41
C VAL A 52 3.92 -9.39 -2.26
N ARG A 53 3.28 -9.63 -1.12
CA ARG A 53 2.38 -10.78 -0.90
C ARG A 53 1.00 -10.27 -0.52
N ALA A 54 0.00 -10.56 -1.33
CA ALA A 54 -1.40 -10.26 -1.05
C ALA A 54 -2.16 -11.54 -0.68
N THR A 55 -3.00 -11.47 0.34
CA THR A 55 -3.96 -12.51 0.71
C THR A 55 -5.35 -11.90 0.66
N ILE A 56 -6.24 -12.53 -0.09
CA ILE A 56 -7.60 -12.08 -0.31
C ILE A 56 -8.53 -13.10 0.36
N THR A 57 -9.32 -12.67 1.35
CA THR A 57 -10.18 -13.55 2.16
C THR A 57 -11.67 -13.40 1.89
N GLY A 58 -12.09 -12.48 1.01
CA GLY A 58 -13.50 -12.25 0.67
C GLY A 58 -13.67 -11.65 -0.72
N GLY A 59 -14.56 -12.26 -1.52
CA GLY A 59 -14.80 -11.93 -2.91
C GLY A 59 -15.43 -10.57 -3.09
N HIS A 60 -14.63 -9.61 -3.52
CA HIS A 60 -14.93 -8.57 -4.51
C HIS A 60 -13.59 -7.91 -4.84
N VAL A 61 -12.65 -8.73 -5.34
CA VAL A 61 -11.40 -8.20 -5.86
C VAL A 61 -11.62 -7.94 -7.33
N ALA A 62 -11.99 -6.69 -7.63
CA ALA A 62 -11.75 -6.14 -8.96
C ALA A 62 -10.22 -6.06 -9.13
N LEU A 63 -9.60 -7.16 -9.51
CA LEU A 63 -8.27 -7.14 -10.08
C LEU A 63 -8.44 -6.37 -11.39
N ALA A 64 -8.13 -5.07 -11.37
CA ALA A 64 -7.97 -4.28 -12.58
C ALA A 64 -6.68 -4.74 -13.28
N GLY A 65 -6.70 -5.96 -13.80
CA GLY A 65 -5.74 -6.50 -14.73
C GLY A 65 -6.24 -6.22 -16.14
N LYS A 66 -5.53 -5.35 -16.86
CA LYS A 66 -5.73 -5.11 -18.29
C LYS A 66 -5.79 -6.44 -19.04
N THR A 67 -6.87 -6.63 -19.80
CA THR A 67 -6.99 -7.62 -20.88
C THR A 67 -6.16 -7.15 -22.08
N PRO A 68 -5.22 -7.95 -22.62
CA PRO A 68 -4.94 -7.99 -24.04
C PRO A 68 -5.93 -8.91 -24.77
#